data_AF-A4SG99-F1
#
_entry.id   AF-A4SG99-F1
#
_cell.length_a   1.000
_cell.length_b   1.000
_cell.length_c   1.000
_cell.angle_alpha   90.00
_cell.angle_beta   90.00
_cell.angle_gamma   90.00
#
_symmetry.space_group_name_H-M   'P 1'
#
loop_
_entity.id
_entity.type
_entity.pdbx_description
1 polymer ?
#
loop_
_entity_poly.entity_id
_entity_poly.type
_entity_poly.pdbx_seq_one_letter_code
_entity_poly.pdbx_strand_id
1 'polypeptide(L)'
;MNHSTAKKEHGGAPPSGERSIPRLIDDTVSATWDDVKTIIDAKIEILKIEISEKIAIVAAMLILSIVLIAGSAYLVTTLAFLGGELTGHTWLGFLMVSLIFIVTFIFFARFRPELLKNLIQKILLSLYDYKK
;
A
#
# COMPACT_ATOMS: atom_id res chain seq x y z
N MET A 1 -26.91 -15.63 85.20
CA MET A 1 -26.52 -14.60 84.20
C MET A 1 -26.67 -15.25 82.84
N ASN A 2 -27.82 -15.02 82.20
CA ASN A 2 -28.04 -14.12 81.04
C ASN A 2 -27.31 -14.65 79.79
N HIS A 3 -27.93 -14.91 78.63
CA HIS A 3 -29.15 -14.41 78.01
C HIS A 3 -29.60 -15.40 76.90
N SER A 4 -30.93 -15.54 76.70
CA SER A 4 -31.66 -15.37 75.43
C SER A 4 -31.01 -15.74 74.09
N THR A 5 -31.69 -16.22 73.05
CA THR A 5 -33.05 -16.71 72.74
C THR A 5 -33.01 -16.89 71.22
N ALA A 6 -33.65 -17.93 70.70
CA ALA A 6 -34.29 -18.00 69.38
C ALA A 6 -33.45 -17.70 68.12
N LYS A 7 -33.60 -18.55 67.09
CA LYS A 7 -34.58 -18.27 66.01
C LYS A 7 -34.32 -19.15 64.76
N LYS A 8 -35.33 -19.99 64.50
CA LYS A 8 -35.86 -20.45 63.20
C LYS A 8 -35.09 -21.49 62.40
N GLU A 9 -35.63 -22.70 62.45
CA GLU A 9 -35.89 -23.52 61.27
C GLU A 9 -36.80 -22.77 60.27
N HIS A 10 -36.33 -22.65 59.03
CA HIS A 10 -37.08 -22.67 57.77
C HIS A 10 -36.04 -23.19 56.78
N GLY A 11 -36.12 -24.42 56.28
CA GLY A 11 -37.24 -24.90 55.47
C GLY A 11 -36.83 -24.73 54.00
N GLY A 12 -36.47 -25.84 53.34
CA GLY A 12 -36.27 -25.91 51.89
C GLY A 12 -35.03 -26.69 51.46
N ALA A 13 -35.13 -28.02 51.38
CA ALA A 13 -34.33 -28.79 50.43
C ALA A 13 -35.07 -28.79 49.06
N PRO A 14 -34.42 -29.18 47.94
CA PRO A 14 -34.03 -28.36 46.79
C PRO A 14 -34.97 -28.54 45.57
N PRO A 15 -34.72 -27.84 44.44
CA PRO A 15 -34.65 -28.63 43.21
C PRO A 15 -33.49 -28.24 42.27
N SER A 16 -32.73 -29.27 41.96
CA SER A 16 -32.07 -29.52 40.67
C SER A 16 -32.94 -29.18 39.45
N GLY A 17 -32.29 -28.67 38.40
CA GLY A 17 -32.87 -28.50 37.05
C GLY A 17 -33.81 -27.30 36.99
N GLU A 18 -33.58 -26.25 36.22
CA GLU A 18 -33.32 -26.22 34.80
C GLU A 18 -32.46 -24.97 34.52
N ARG A 19 -31.15 -25.12 34.27
CA ARG A 19 -30.42 -24.05 33.59
C ARG A 19 -30.97 -24.04 32.18
N SER A 20 -31.86 -23.10 31.92
CA SER A 20 -32.59 -22.97 30.66
C SER A 20 -31.59 -22.93 29.51
N ILE A 21 -31.45 -24.07 28.83
CA ILE A 21 -30.66 -24.28 27.61
C ILE A 21 -30.71 -23.08 26.64
N PRO A 22 -31.85 -22.39 26.43
CA PRO A 22 -31.87 -21.17 25.61
C PRO A 22 -30.91 -20.06 26.05
N ARG A 23 -30.70 -19.80 27.34
CA ARG A 23 -29.77 -18.76 27.80
C ARG A 23 -28.30 -19.10 27.54
N LEU A 24 -27.94 -20.38 27.67
CA LEU A 24 -26.59 -20.84 27.37
C LEU A 24 -26.29 -20.72 25.86
N ILE A 25 -27.30 -20.90 25.00
CA ILE A 25 -27.17 -20.71 23.56
C ILE A 25 -27.02 -19.23 23.22
N ASP A 26 -27.83 -18.34 23.81
CA ASP A 26 -27.71 -16.89 23.60
C ASP A 26 -26.34 -16.35 24.09
N ASP A 27 -25.86 -16.84 25.24
CA ASP A 27 -24.53 -16.49 25.76
C ASP A 27 -23.40 -17.05 24.87
N THR A 28 -23.59 -18.23 24.28
CA THR A 28 -22.60 -18.83 23.35
C THR A 28 -22.58 -18.10 22.01
N VAL A 29 -23.75 -17.72 21.47
CA VAL A 29 -23.86 -16.99 20.20
C VAL A 29 -23.31 -15.58 20.34
N SER A 30 -23.60 -14.89 21.45
CA SER A 30 -23.03 -13.56 21.73
C SER A 30 -21.52 -13.61 21.95
N ALA A 31 -21.01 -14.59 22.71
CA ALA A 31 -19.57 -14.78 22.87
C ALA A 31 -18.87 -15.10 21.53
N THR A 32 -19.48 -15.96 20.70
CA THR A 32 -18.94 -16.28 19.37
C THR A 32 -18.96 -15.04 18.46
N TRP A 33 -19.99 -14.20 18.57
CA TRP A 33 -20.09 -12.95 17.81
C TRP A 33 -19.01 -11.95 18.22
N ASP A 34 -18.77 -11.78 19.52
CA ASP A 34 -17.73 -10.90 20.04
C ASP A 34 -16.32 -11.40 19.66
N ASP A 35 -16.10 -12.72 19.67
CA ASP A 35 -14.86 -13.33 19.19
C ASP A 35 -14.64 -13.06 17.69
N VAL A 36 -15.67 -13.25 16.86
CA VAL A 36 -15.59 -12.97 15.41
C VAL A 36 -15.33 -11.49 15.15
N LYS A 37 -15.98 -10.59 15.88
CA LYS A 37 -15.75 -9.14 15.78
C LYS A 37 -14.31 -8.79 16.12
N THR A 38 -13.76 -9.37 17.19
CA THR A 38 -12.36 -9.17 17.59
C THR A 38 -11.38 -9.63 16.51
N ILE A 39 -11.67 -10.76 15.87
CA ILE A 39 -10.87 -11.28 14.74
C ILE A 39 -10.94 -10.35 13.53
N ILE A 40 -12.11 -9.79 13.24
CA ILE A 40 -12.30 -8.85 12.13
C ILE A 40 -11.54 -7.55 12.40
N ASP A 41 -11.63 -6.99 13.61
CA ASP A 41 -10.90 -5.77 13.99
C ASP A 41 -9.39 -5.96 13.84
N ALA A 42 -8.85 -7.10 14.30
CA ALA A 42 -7.44 -7.43 14.11
C ALA A 42 -7.05 -7.56 12.63
N LYS A 43 -7.90 -8.16 11.79
CA LYS A 43 -7.66 -8.25 10.34
C LYS A 43 -7.70 -6.89 9.64
N ILE A 44 -8.58 -5.98 10.08
CA ILE A 44 -8.65 -4.61 9.57
C ILE A 44 -7.37 -3.85 9.93
N GLU A 45 -6.86 -4.02 11.15
CA GLU A 45 -5.60 -3.40 11.57
C GLU A 45 -4.42 -3.86 10.71
N ILE A 46 -4.30 -5.16 10.46
CA ILE A 46 -3.28 -5.73 9.57
C ILE A 46 -3.43 -5.18 8.15
N LEU A 47 -4.66 -5.14 7.62
CA LEU A 47 -4.93 -4.61 6.27
C LEU A 47 -4.54 -3.14 6.16
N LYS A 48 -4.82 -2.34 7.19
CA LYS A 48 -4.45 -0.91 7.23
C LYS A 48 -2.94 -0.73 7.17
N ILE A 49 -2.18 -1.57 7.86
CA ILE A 49 -0.72 -1.57 7.82
C ILE A 49 -0.23 -1.90 6.41
N GLU A 50 -0.76 -2.96 5.79
CA GLU A 50 -0.35 -3.38 4.45
C GLU A 50 -0.65 -2.30 3.39
N ILE A 51 -1.83 -1.68 3.46
CA ILE A 51 -2.20 -0.57 2.57
C ILE A 51 -1.26 0.62 2.77
N SER A 52 -0.99 0.98 4.03
CA SER A 52 -0.08 2.08 4.35
C SER A 52 1.33 1.83 3.81
N GLU A 53 1.83 0.60 3.91
CA GLU A 53 3.14 0.21 3.37
C GLU A 53 3.17 0.34 1.85
N LYS A 54 2.16 -0.19 1.13
CA LYS A 54 2.09 -0.07 -0.33
C LYS A 54 2.03 1.39 -0.78
N ILE A 55 1.24 2.23 -0.09
CA ILE A 55 1.15 3.66 -0.40
C ILE A 55 2.51 4.34 -0.17
N ALA A 56 3.20 4.02 0.93
CA ALA A 56 4.52 4.56 1.23
C ALA A 56 5.54 4.19 0.16
N ILE A 57 5.53 2.94 -0.32
CA ILE A 57 6.41 2.48 -1.40
C ILE A 57 6.11 3.24 -2.71
N VAL A 58 4.84 3.39 -3.08
CA VAL A 58 4.46 4.12 -4.30
C VAL A 58 4.85 5.59 -4.20
N ALA A 59 4.64 6.23 -3.04
CA ALA A 59 5.05 7.60 -2.80
C ALA A 59 6.57 7.76 -2.87
N ALA A 60 7.34 6.85 -2.27
CA ALA A 60 8.79 6.84 -2.33
C ALA A 60 9.29 6.68 -3.79
N MET A 61 8.68 5.77 -4.56
CA MET A 61 9.01 5.61 -5.98
C MET A 61 8.74 6.88 -6.79
N LEU A 62 7.63 7.57 -6.53
CA LEU A 62 7.29 8.82 -7.21
C LEU A 62 8.31 9.92 -6.89
N ILE A 63 8.62 10.13 -5.60
CA ILE A 63 9.61 11.13 -5.18
C ILE A 63 10.97 10.82 -5.78
N LEU A 64 11.42 9.56 -5.68
CA LEU A 64 12.69 9.13 -6.25
C LEU A 64 12.72 9.38 -7.77
N SER A 65 11.65 9.04 -8.48
CA SER A 65 11.55 9.28 -9.93
C SER A 65 11.68 10.76 -10.27
N ILE A 66 11.01 11.65 -9.54
CA ILE A 66 11.10 13.10 -9.75
C ILE A 66 12.54 13.59 -9.52
N VAL A 67 13.16 13.19 -8.41
CA VAL A 67 14.55 13.57 -8.08
C VAL A 67 15.52 13.08 -9.15
N LEU A 68 15.34 11.86 -9.64
CA LEU A 68 16.22 11.25 -10.63
C LEU A 68 16.07 11.93 -12.00
N ILE A 69 14.84 12.26 -12.41
CA ILE A 69 14.58 13.04 -13.62
C ILE A 69 15.22 14.43 -13.49
N ALA A 70 14.97 15.15 -12.40
CA ALA A 70 15.53 16.49 -12.20
C ALA A 70 17.07 16.47 -12.14
N GLY A 71 17.66 15.53 -11.41
CA GLY A 71 19.11 15.36 -11.32
C GLY A 71 19.74 15.00 -12.66
N SER A 72 19.12 14.10 -13.43
CA SER A 72 19.59 13.76 -14.77
C SER A 72 19.52 14.96 -15.72
N ALA A 73 18.43 15.73 -15.71
CA ALA A 73 18.30 16.93 -16.53
C ALA A 73 19.37 17.99 -16.18
N TYR A 74 19.65 18.16 -14.88
CA TYR A 74 20.71 19.06 -14.42
C TYR A 74 22.09 18.62 -14.89
N LEU A 75 22.43 17.32 -14.77
CA LEU A 75 23.70 16.78 -15.23
C LEU A 75 23.86 16.93 -16.75
N VAL A 76 22.82 16.59 -17.51
CA VAL A 76 22.81 16.73 -18.99
C VAL A 76 23.02 18.19 -19.38
N THR A 77 22.35 19.13 -18.70
CA THR A 77 22.49 20.56 -18.95
C THR A 77 23.91 21.04 -18.62
N THR A 78 24.46 20.60 -17.49
CA THR A 78 25.83 20.95 -17.07
C THR A 78 26.87 20.44 -18.06
N LEU A 79 26.73 19.20 -18.53
CA LEU A 79 27.60 18.62 -19.57
C LEU A 79 27.49 19.37 -20.90
N ALA A 80 26.28 19.77 -21.29
CA ALA A 80 26.06 20.57 -22.48
C ALA A 80 26.72 21.96 -22.35
N PHE A 81 26.58 22.62 -21.21
CA PHE A 81 27.25 23.90 -20.95
C PHE A 81 28.78 23.77 -20.98
N LEU A 82 29.32 22.75 -20.29
CA LEU A 82 30.77 22.51 -20.25
C LEU A 82 31.34 22.21 -21.64
N GLY A 83 30.68 21.34 -22.41
CA GLY A 83 31.08 21.05 -23.79
C GLY A 83 30.93 22.27 -24.71
N GLY A 84 29.90 23.09 -24.47
CA GLY A 84 29.67 24.35 -25.17
C GLY A 84 30.73 25.41 -24.88
N GLU A 85 31.18 25.53 -23.64
CA GLU A 85 32.25 26.43 -23.24
C GLU A 85 33.60 26.00 -23.83
N LEU A 86 33.90 24.69 -23.82
CA LEU A 86 35.12 24.16 -24.44
C LEU A 86 35.20 24.41 -25.96
N THR A 87 34.05 24.39 -26.64
CA THR A 87 33.94 24.65 -28.08
C THR A 87 33.75 26.15 -28.39
N GLY A 88 33.74 27.01 -27.37
CA GLY A 88 33.51 28.46 -27.48
C GLY A 88 32.08 28.85 -27.88
N HIS A 89 31.18 27.88 -28.03
CA HIS A 89 29.80 28.09 -28.48
C HIS A 89 28.86 27.14 -27.74
N THR A 90 28.01 27.68 -26.87
CA THR A 90 27.06 26.90 -26.06
C THR A 90 26.11 26.04 -26.89
N TRP A 91 25.72 26.49 -28.10
CA TRP A 91 24.84 25.72 -28.98
C TRP A 91 25.47 24.41 -29.48
N LEU A 92 26.80 24.34 -29.66
CA LEU A 92 27.48 23.11 -30.04
C LEU A 92 27.41 22.06 -28.93
N GLY A 93 27.55 22.49 -27.68
CA GLY A 93 27.45 21.61 -26.52
C GLY A 93 26.09 20.91 -26.42
N PHE A 94 24.99 21.66 -26.58
CA PHE A 94 23.65 21.07 -26.63
C PHE A 94 23.45 20.15 -27.84
N LEU A 95 23.99 20.50 -29.00
CA LEU A 95 23.91 19.67 -30.19
C LEU A 95 24.63 18.32 -30.00
N MET A 96 25.82 18.35 -29.38
CA MET A 96 26.62 17.17 -29.10
C MET A 96 25.89 16.21 -28.13
N VAL A 97 25.35 16.75 -27.05
CA VAL A 97 24.57 15.98 -26.06
C VAL A 97 23.29 15.40 -26.68
N SER A 98 22.59 16.18 -27.51
CA SER A 98 21.40 15.71 -28.23
C SER A 98 21.72 14.54 -29.18
N LEU A 99 22.84 14.62 -29.90
CA LEU A 99 23.26 13.56 -30.82
C LEU A 99 23.59 12.26 -30.08
N ILE A 100 24.25 12.35 -28.91
CA ILE A 100 24.50 11.19 -28.04
C ILE A 100 23.18 10.56 -27.57
N PHE A 101 22.20 11.38 -27.18
CA PHE A 101 20.89 10.89 -26.78
C PHE A 101 20.16 10.16 -27.90
N ILE A 102 20.19 10.70 -29.12
CA ILE A 102 19.57 10.07 -30.30
C ILE A 102 20.24 8.73 -30.61
N VAL A 103 21.58 8.67 -30.61
CA VAL A 103 22.31 7.42 -30.84
C VAL A 103 21.97 6.37 -29.78
N THR A 104 21.94 6.78 -28.51
CA THR A 104 21.56 5.91 -27.39
C THR A 104 20.12 5.41 -27.53
N PHE A 105 19.20 6.30 -27.91
CA PHE A 105 17.80 5.96 -28.11
C PHE A 105 17.61 4.97 -29.28
N ILE A 106 18.29 5.20 -30.41
CA ILE A 106 18.26 4.28 -31.56
C ILE A 106 18.86 2.92 -31.18
N PHE A 107 19.99 2.91 -30.46
CA PHE A 107 20.61 1.69 -29.99
C PHE A 107 19.67 0.91 -29.06
N PHE A 108 19.03 1.59 -28.11
CA PHE A 108 18.05 0.99 -27.21
C PHE A 108 16.84 0.42 -27.97
N ALA A 109 16.28 1.19 -28.91
CA ALA A 109 15.17 0.76 -29.76
C ALA A 109 15.53 -0.46 -30.62
N ARG A 110 16.80 -0.56 -31.07
CA ARG A 110 17.32 -1.69 -31.85
C ARG A 110 17.55 -2.94 -31.00
N PHE A 111 18.03 -2.79 -29.75
CA PHE A 111 18.36 -3.91 -28.86
C PHE A 111 17.13 -4.53 -28.16
N ARG A 112 16.08 -3.75 -27.91
CA ARG A 112 14.86 -4.22 -27.24
C ARG A 112 13.57 -3.79 -27.97
N PRO A 113 13.39 -4.16 -29.26
CA PRO A 113 12.21 -3.76 -30.04
C PRO A 113 10.90 -4.30 -29.45
N GLU A 114 10.95 -5.45 -28.76
CA GLU A 114 9.79 -6.07 -28.11
C GLU A 114 9.27 -5.24 -26.92
N LEU A 115 10.15 -4.57 -26.18
CA LEU A 115 9.74 -3.70 -25.06
C LEU A 115 9.02 -2.46 -25.57
N LEU A 116 9.51 -1.86 -26.66
CA LEU A 116 8.86 -0.71 -27.31
C LEU A 116 7.49 -1.11 -27.86
N LYS A 117 7.37 -2.25 -28.55
CA LYS A 117 6.09 -2.75 -29.06
C LYS A 117 5.08 -2.97 -27.94
N ASN A 118 5.49 -3.62 -26.85
CA ASN A 118 4.61 -3.89 -25.71
C ASN A 118 4.19 -2.61 -24.97
N LEU A 119 5.08 -1.62 -24.83
CA LEU A 119 4.73 -0.31 -24.25
C LEU A 119 3.73 0.45 -25.12
N ILE A 120 3.98 0.52 -26.43
CA ILE A 120 3.09 1.18 -27.39
C ILE A 120 1.73 0.50 -27.41
N GLN A 121 1.69 -0.84 -27.45
CA GLN A 121 0.43 -1.59 -27.40
C GLN A 121 -0.32 -1.38 -26.08
N LYS A 122 0.37 -1.38 -24.92
CA LYS A 122 -0.27 -1.10 -23.63
C LYS A 122 -0.83 0.32 -23.55
N ILE A 123 -0.11 1.31 -24.05
CA ILE A 123 -0.58 2.71 -24.08
C ILE A 123 -1.79 2.82 -25.02
N LEU A 124 -1.75 2.19 -26.20
CA LEU A 124 -2.83 2.23 -27.17
C LEU A 124 -4.10 1.52 -26.67
N LEU A 125 -3.95 0.35 -26.04
CA LEU A 125 -5.05 -0.39 -25.43
C LEU A 125 -5.62 0.34 -24.21
N SER A 126 -4.77 0.91 -23.35
CA SER A 126 -5.20 1.70 -22.19
C SER A 126 -5.98 2.95 -22.58
N LEU A 127 -5.64 3.60 -23.70
CA LEU A 127 -6.38 4.75 -24.22
C LEU A 127 -7.69 4.35 -24.89
N TYR A 128 -7.74 3.16 -25.50
CA TYR A 128 -8.95 2.65 -26.14
C TYR A 128 -9.99 2.16 -25.12
N ASP A 129 -9.53 1.55 -24.02
CA ASP A 129 -10.41 1.06 -22.94
C ASP A 129 -11.02 2.21 -22.12
N TYR A 130 -10.44 3.41 -22.15
CA TYR A 130 -10.99 4.61 -21.51
C TYR A 130 -12.20 5.21 -22.27
N LYS A 131 -12.46 4.77 -23.50
CA LYS A 131 -13.52 5.33 -24.37
C LYS A 131 -14.81 4.50 -24.41
N LYS A 132 -15.01 3.55 -23.50
CA LYS A 132 -16.22 2.72 -23.40
C LYS A 132 -16.86 2.87 -22.03
#